data_AF-A0A9D1K0J3-F1
#
_entry.id   AF-A0A9D1K0J3-F1
#
_cell.length_a   1.000
_cell.length_b   1.000
_cell.length_c   1.000
_cell.angle_alpha   90.00
_cell.angle_beta   90.00
_cell.angle_gamma   90.00
#
_symmetry.space_group_name_H-M   'P 1'
#
loop_
_entity.id
_entity.type
_entity.pdbx_description
1 polymer ?
#
loop_
_entity_poly.entity_id
_entity_poly.type
_entity_poly.pdbx_seq_one_letter_code
_entity_poly.pdbx_strand_id
1 'polypeptide(L)'
;MSQLISDKYKAWEAECDARFNQLKANEEELNRIFIEIYGLQNELTPEVEDKDVTVRRADLGREIRSLISYAVGCMFGRYSLDAEGLAYAGGDWDDSKYRTFLPDQDNIIPICDDEYFDDDIVGKFVRFVETVYGQDTLEENLQFIADALGGKGTPREVIRSYFLNDFYADHCKIYQKRPIYWLFDSGKKNGFKALIYMHRYQSDLLARMRTDYVHEQQERYRTQLAHLSDALEQASGSERVKLAKQQKELQEQALEIQKYEEKIHHLADQNISIDLDDGVKHNYELFSDVLAKVK
;
A
#
# COMPACT_ATOMS: atom_id res chain seq x y z
N MET A 1 -10.12 -17.60 16.52
CA MET A 1 -10.71 -18.56 15.55
C MET A 1 -10.27 -18.09 14.19
N SER A 2 -9.65 -18.97 13.41
CA SER A 2 -9.18 -18.66 12.06
C SER A 2 -10.37 -18.39 11.13
N GLN A 3 -10.24 -17.42 10.23
CA GLN A 3 -11.31 -16.94 9.35
C GLN A 3 -10.79 -16.80 7.91
N LEU A 4 -11.67 -17.03 6.95
CA LEU A 4 -11.37 -16.83 5.53
C LEU A 4 -11.85 -15.45 5.07
N ILE A 5 -10.96 -14.72 4.39
CA ILE A 5 -11.29 -13.44 3.75
C ILE A 5 -12.36 -13.67 2.67
N SER A 6 -12.31 -14.80 1.98
CA SER A 6 -13.30 -15.17 0.95
C SER A 6 -14.72 -15.28 1.51
N ASP A 7 -14.89 -15.84 2.70
CA ASP A 7 -16.20 -15.92 3.37
C ASP A 7 -16.69 -14.55 3.83
N LYS A 8 -15.79 -13.70 4.35
CA LYS A 8 -16.13 -12.32 4.72
C LYS A 8 -16.51 -11.48 3.50
N TYR A 9 -15.82 -11.69 2.38
CA TYR A 9 -16.15 -11.04 1.12
C TYR A 9 -17.53 -11.47 0.61
N LYS A 10 -17.87 -12.77 0.61
CA LYS A 10 -19.20 -13.25 0.21
C LYS A 10 -20.32 -12.68 1.09
N ALA A 11 -20.09 -12.58 2.40
CA ALA A 11 -21.05 -11.96 3.31
C ALA A 11 -21.25 -10.47 2.98
N TRP A 12 -20.16 -9.75 2.70
CA TRP A 12 -20.19 -8.35 2.30
C TRP A 12 -20.86 -8.13 0.94
N GLU A 13 -20.61 -9.02 -0.02
CA GLU A 13 -21.25 -9.01 -1.34
C GLU A 13 -22.77 -9.17 -1.21
N ALA A 14 -23.22 -10.16 -0.45
CA ALA A 14 -24.64 -10.38 -0.18
C ALA A 14 -25.29 -9.17 0.51
N GLU A 15 -24.60 -8.53 1.46
CA GLU A 15 -25.09 -7.33 2.13
C GLU A 15 -25.18 -6.13 1.16
N CYS A 16 -24.16 -5.92 0.33
CA CYS A 16 -24.17 -4.88 -0.70
C CYS A 16 -25.31 -5.07 -1.69
N ASP A 17 -25.52 -6.29 -2.18
CA ASP A 17 -26.60 -6.60 -3.11
C ASP A 17 -27.98 -6.44 -2.46
N ALA A 18 -28.13 -6.83 -1.19
CA ALA A 18 -29.38 -6.60 -0.45
C ALA A 18 -29.69 -5.10 -0.32
N ARG A 19 -28.69 -4.28 0.04
CA ARG A 19 -28.83 -2.82 0.12
C ARG A 19 -29.15 -2.19 -1.24
N PHE A 20 -28.49 -2.66 -2.31
CA PHE A 20 -28.74 -2.23 -3.68
C PHE A 20 -30.19 -2.49 -4.11
N ASN A 21 -30.64 -3.74 -3.94
CA ASN A 21 -32.00 -4.14 -4.31
C ASN A 21 -33.06 -3.41 -3.48
N GLN A 22 -32.81 -3.18 -2.18
CA GLN A 22 -33.71 -2.43 -1.33
C GLN A 22 -33.83 -0.97 -1.77
N LEU A 23 -32.71 -0.31 -2.08
CA LEU A 23 -32.74 1.09 -2.54
C LEU A 23 -33.48 1.19 -3.88
N LYS A 24 -33.15 0.30 -4.82
CA LYS A 24 -33.83 0.23 -6.11
C LYS A 24 -35.34 0.08 -5.94
N ALA A 25 -35.79 -0.89 -5.13
CA ALA A 25 -37.21 -1.11 -4.88
C ALA A 25 -37.89 0.11 -4.22
N ASN A 26 -37.18 0.81 -3.33
CA ASN A 26 -37.68 2.03 -2.72
C ASN A 26 -37.84 3.16 -3.75
N GLU A 27 -36.85 3.35 -4.62
CA GLU A 27 -36.89 4.36 -5.69
C GLU A 27 -38.00 4.06 -6.70
N GLU A 28 -38.17 2.79 -7.10
CA GLU A 28 -39.24 2.35 -8.00
C GLU A 28 -40.64 2.54 -7.39
N GLU A 29 -40.79 2.27 -6.09
CA GLU A 29 -42.06 2.51 -5.39
C GLU A 29 -42.36 4.01 -5.24
N LEU A 30 -41.35 4.84 -4.97
CA LEU A 30 -41.50 6.30 -4.99
C LEU A 30 -41.91 6.80 -6.38
N ASN A 31 -41.29 6.28 -7.44
CA ASN A 31 -41.66 6.62 -8.82
C ASN A 31 -43.10 6.20 -9.12
N ARG A 32 -43.54 5.02 -8.67
CA ARG A 32 -44.92 4.55 -8.83
C ARG A 32 -45.93 5.49 -8.17
N ILE A 33 -45.69 5.84 -6.90
CA ILE A 33 -46.54 6.78 -6.16
C ILE A 33 -46.60 8.13 -6.89
N PHE A 34 -45.47 8.61 -7.39
CA PHE A 34 -45.40 9.88 -8.14
C PHE A 34 -46.20 9.80 -9.45
N ILE A 35 -45.97 8.78 -10.26
CA ILE A 35 -46.68 8.56 -11.53
C ILE A 35 -48.19 8.49 -11.31
N GLU A 36 -48.64 7.83 -10.23
CA GLU A 36 -50.06 7.74 -9.87
C GLU A 36 -50.66 9.11 -9.49
N ILE A 37 -50.00 9.86 -8.62
CA ILE A 37 -50.46 11.19 -8.16
C ILE A 37 -50.62 12.17 -9.33
N TYR A 38 -49.71 12.12 -10.30
CA TYR A 38 -49.70 13.05 -11.44
C TYR A 38 -50.38 12.53 -12.70
N GLY A 39 -50.87 11.28 -12.71
CA GLY A 39 -51.55 10.69 -13.87
C GLY A 39 -50.64 10.44 -15.07
N LEU A 40 -49.36 10.11 -14.84
CA LEU A 40 -48.31 10.00 -15.87
C LEU A 40 -48.12 8.58 -16.41
N GLN A 41 -49.08 7.67 -16.23
CA GLN A 41 -48.92 6.24 -16.51
C GLN A 41 -48.62 5.90 -17.98
N ASN A 42 -48.97 6.81 -18.91
CA ASN A 42 -48.71 6.63 -20.35
C ASN A 42 -47.38 7.26 -20.80
N GLU A 43 -46.73 8.03 -19.93
CA GLU A 43 -45.53 8.81 -20.26
C GLU A 43 -44.27 8.27 -19.56
N LEU A 44 -44.42 7.74 -18.35
CA LEU A 44 -43.33 7.28 -17.51
C LEU A 44 -43.58 5.87 -16.99
N THR A 45 -42.48 5.19 -16.69
CA THR A 45 -42.50 3.89 -16.04
C THR A 45 -41.73 3.98 -14.72
N PRO A 46 -42.13 3.23 -13.68
CA PRO A 46 -41.53 3.36 -12.35
C PRO A 46 -40.12 2.75 -12.23
N GLU A 47 -39.72 1.88 -13.17
CA GLU A 47 -38.49 1.10 -13.13
C GLU A 47 -37.23 1.98 -13.12
N VAL A 48 -36.26 1.58 -12.32
CA VAL A 48 -34.97 2.25 -12.22
C VAL A 48 -33.90 1.38 -12.87
N GLU A 49 -33.10 1.96 -13.75
CA GLU A 49 -31.95 1.26 -14.32
C GLU A 49 -30.86 1.08 -13.27
N ASP A 50 -30.18 -0.07 -13.25
CA ASP A 50 -29.16 -0.39 -12.24
C ASP A 50 -28.04 0.65 -12.13
N LYS A 51 -27.73 1.36 -13.22
CA LYS A 51 -26.72 2.43 -13.27
C LYS A 51 -27.13 3.69 -12.52
N ASP A 52 -28.42 3.89 -12.29
CA ASP A 52 -28.99 5.09 -11.68
C ASP A 52 -29.16 4.92 -10.16
N VAL A 53 -29.01 3.70 -9.65
CA VAL A 53 -28.98 3.38 -8.22
C VAL A 53 -27.65 3.87 -7.61
N THR A 54 -27.75 4.73 -6.61
CA THR A 54 -26.59 5.49 -6.08
C THR A 54 -25.67 4.68 -5.15
N VAL A 55 -26.11 3.53 -4.65
CA VAL A 55 -25.28 2.65 -3.81
C VAL A 55 -24.46 1.68 -4.65
N ARG A 56 -23.23 1.43 -4.21
CA ARG A 56 -22.29 0.56 -4.95
C ARG A 56 -22.47 -0.90 -4.55
N ARG A 57 -22.38 -1.79 -5.55
CA ARG A 57 -22.19 -3.22 -5.34
C ARG A 57 -20.75 -3.52 -4.90
N ALA A 58 -20.55 -4.67 -4.26
CA ALA A 58 -19.20 -5.14 -3.90
C ALA A 58 -18.37 -5.40 -5.16
N ASP A 59 -17.08 -5.08 -5.11
CA ASP A 59 -16.13 -5.34 -6.18
C ASP A 59 -14.86 -5.93 -5.58
N LEU A 60 -14.54 -7.18 -5.90
CA LEU A 60 -13.47 -7.92 -5.23
C LEU A 60 -12.12 -7.19 -5.28
N GLY A 61 -11.76 -6.65 -6.45
CA GLY A 61 -10.50 -5.93 -6.63
C GLY A 61 -10.42 -4.67 -5.77
N ARG A 62 -11.49 -3.88 -5.72
CA ARG A 62 -11.60 -2.68 -4.87
C ARG A 62 -11.58 -3.03 -3.39
N GLU A 63 -12.31 -4.05 -2.96
CA GLU A 63 -12.37 -4.44 -1.55
C GLU A 63 -11.02 -4.95 -1.05
N ILE A 64 -10.30 -5.76 -1.85
CA ILE A 64 -8.95 -6.23 -1.50
C ILE A 64 -7.95 -5.08 -1.44
N ARG A 65 -7.97 -4.13 -2.39
CA ARG A 65 -7.11 -2.93 -2.33
C ARG A 65 -7.44 -2.05 -1.12
N SER A 66 -8.72 -1.98 -0.73
CA SER A 66 -9.15 -1.27 0.47
C SER A 66 -8.67 -1.96 1.75
N LEU A 67 -8.73 -3.29 1.81
CA LEU A 67 -8.15 -4.08 2.90
C LEU A 67 -6.63 -3.86 3.03
N ILE A 68 -5.90 -3.85 1.92
CA ILE A 68 -4.45 -3.57 1.91
C ILE A 68 -4.18 -2.14 2.41
N SER A 69 -4.93 -1.15 1.94
CA SER A 69 -4.80 0.24 2.41
C SER A 69 -5.08 0.39 3.91
N TYR A 70 -6.07 -0.34 4.42
CA TYR A 70 -6.36 -0.41 5.86
C TYR A 70 -5.21 -1.06 6.63
N ALA A 71 -4.68 -2.20 6.14
CA ALA A 71 -3.53 -2.87 6.74
C ALA A 71 -2.30 -1.95 6.81
N VAL A 72 -1.98 -1.23 5.73
CA VAL A 72 -0.91 -0.22 5.72
C VAL A 72 -1.19 0.90 6.74
N GLY A 73 -2.45 1.30 6.89
CA GLY A 73 -2.84 2.22 7.95
C GLY A 73 -2.60 1.69 9.36
N CYS A 74 -2.80 0.39 9.61
CA CYS A 74 -2.43 -0.26 10.86
C CYS A 74 -0.91 -0.34 11.04
N MET A 75 -0.15 -0.61 9.97
CA MET A 75 1.32 -0.61 10.00
C MET A 75 1.88 0.75 10.38
N PHE A 76 1.27 1.85 9.93
CA PHE A 76 1.68 3.19 10.34
C PHE A 76 1.02 3.66 11.64
N GLY A 77 0.10 2.90 12.21
CA GLY A 77 -0.68 3.27 13.40
C GLY A 77 -1.76 4.32 13.16
N ARG A 78 -2.04 4.67 11.91
CA ARG A 78 -3.21 5.50 11.58
C ARG A 78 -4.51 4.86 12.08
N TYR A 79 -4.59 3.55 11.97
CA TYR A 79 -5.66 2.73 12.52
C TYR A 79 -5.10 1.76 13.55
N SER A 80 -5.98 1.24 14.40
CA SER A 80 -5.69 0.14 15.31
C SER A 80 -6.80 -0.91 15.21
N LEU A 81 -6.43 -2.17 15.47
CA LEU A 81 -7.39 -3.26 15.66
C LEU A 81 -8.08 -3.20 17.03
N ASP A 82 -7.52 -2.40 17.96
CA ASP A 82 -7.97 -2.29 19.35
C ASP A 82 -8.79 -1.02 19.61
N ALA A 83 -9.02 -0.18 18.58
CA ALA A 83 -9.76 1.07 18.69
C ALA A 83 -10.69 1.29 17.48
N GLU A 84 -11.89 1.82 17.75
CA GLU A 84 -12.81 2.21 16.67
C GLU A 84 -12.35 3.50 15.99
N GLY A 85 -12.42 3.53 14.66
CA GLY A 85 -12.11 4.71 13.86
C GLY A 85 -10.61 5.02 13.77
N LEU A 86 -10.29 6.31 13.71
CA LEU A 86 -8.93 6.82 13.52
C LEU A 86 -8.16 6.78 14.85
N ALA A 87 -7.06 6.03 14.91
CA ALA A 87 -6.26 5.89 16.12
C ALA A 87 -5.29 7.06 16.30
N TYR A 88 -4.63 7.46 15.21
CA TYR A 88 -3.66 8.55 15.19
C TYR A 88 -3.65 9.29 13.84
N ALA A 89 -3.62 10.62 13.90
CA ALA A 89 -3.46 11.49 12.74
C ALA A 89 -2.80 12.83 13.16
N GLY A 90 -1.73 12.75 13.93
CA GLY A 90 -1.02 13.91 14.48
C GLY A 90 -1.41 14.20 15.93
N GLY A 91 -0.62 15.05 16.59
CA GLY A 91 -0.75 15.34 18.01
C GLY A 91 -0.03 14.33 18.89
N ASP A 92 -0.53 14.14 20.12
CA ASP A 92 0.09 13.24 21.09
C ASP A 92 -0.12 11.77 20.73
N TRP A 93 0.97 11.03 20.66
CA TRP A 93 0.95 9.59 20.43
C TRP A 93 0.49 8.85 21.70
N ASP A 94 -0.42 7.89 21.53
CA ASP A 94 -0.95 7.07 22.62
C ASP A 94 -0.74 5.58 22.32
N ASP A 95 0.36 5.03 22.85
CA ASP A 95 0.72 3.62 22.69
C ASP A 95 -0.35 2.65 23.20
N SER A 96 -1.18 3.07 24.16
CA SER A 96 -2.19 2.19 24.76
C SER A 96 -3.26 1.75 23.76
N LYS A 97 -3.41 2.47 22.65
CA LYS A 97 -4.31 2.14 21.54
C LYS A 97 -3.82 0.97 20.68
N TYR A 98 -2.59 0.50 20.85
CA TYR A 98 -2.00 -0.53 19.99
C TYR A 98 -1.55 -1.73 20.83
N ARG A 99 -2.27 -2.85 20.73
CA ARG A 99 -2.00 -4.06 21.51
C ARG A 99 -1.93 -5.30 20.65
N THR A 100 -2.87 -5.46 19.73
CA THR A 100 -3.01 -6.65 18.90
C THR A 100 -2.05 -6.64 17.72
N PHE A 101 -1.91 -5.49 17.05
CA PHE A 101 -0.95 -5.28 15.96
C PHE A 101 -0.22 -3.97 16.20
N LEU A 102 1.10 -4.06 16.38
CA LEU A 102 1.92 -2.90 16.71
C LEU A 102 2.30 -2.15 15.43
N PRO A 103 2.14 -0.81 15.41
CA PRO A 103 2.68 0.01 14.34
C PRO A 103 4.19 -0.16 14.21
N ASP A 104 4.68 0.13 13.02
CA ASP A 104 6.08 0.30 12.75
C ASP A 104 6.69 1.37 13.67
N GLN A 105 7.89 1.10 14.21
CA GLN A 105 8.44 1.89 15.31
C GLN A 105 8.93 3.25 14.82
N ASP A 106 9.64 3.27 13.70
CA ASP A 106 10.37 4.46 13.25
C ASP A 106 9.67 5.21 12.10
N ASN A 107 8.53 4.68 11.64
CA ASN A 107 7.69 5.23 10.57
C ASN A 107 8.30 5.06 9.17
N ILE A 108 9.24 4.14 8.98
CA ILE A 108 9.88 3.85 7.70
C ILE A 108 9.62 2.39 7.34
N ILE A 109 8.79 2.17 6.31
CA ILE A 109 8.48 0.81 5.85
C ILE A 109 9.10 0.60 4.48
N PRO A 110 10.20 -0.18 4.36
CA PRO A 110 10.84 -0.43 3.08
C PRO A 110 9.94 -1.28 2.17
N ILE A 111 10.04 -1.02 0.86
CA ILE A 111 9.43 -1.82 -0.20
C ILE A 111 10.56 -2.41 -1.03
N CYS A 112 10.91 -3.66 -0.73
CA CYS A 112 12.03 -4.34 -1.38
C CYS A 112 11.57 -5.24 -2.53
N ASP A 113 12.48 -5.52 -3.47
CA ASP A 113 12.26 -6.52 -4.53
C ASP A 113 12.22 -7.96 -3.96
N ASP A 114 12.75 -8.15 -2.76
CA ASP A 114 12.79 -9.41 -2.02
C ASP A 114 12.73 -9.19 -0.50
N GLU A 115 12.59 -10.27 0.27
CA GLU A 115 12.51 -10.22 1.73
C GLU A 115 13.91 -10.03 2.33
N TYR A 116 14.15 -8.89 2.98
CA TYR A 116 15.46 -8.54 3.55
C TYR A 116 15.35 -7.83 4.89
N PHE A 117 14.66 -6.69 4.92
CA PHE A 117 14.41 -5.99 6.18
C PHE A 117 13.30 -6.70 6.95
N ASP A 118 13.47 -6.82 8.28
CA ASP A 118 12.48 -7.41 9.18
C ASP A 118 11.13 -6.68 9.14
N ASP A 119 11.15 -5.41 8.75
CA ASP A 119 10.01 -4.50 8.64
C ASP A 119 9.57 -4.25 7.18
N ASP A 120 10.00 -5.06 6.22
CA ASP A 120 9.50 -5.02 4.83
C ASP A 120 7.97 -5.07 4.77
N ILE A 121 7.41 -4.30 3.84
CA ILE A 121 5.96 -4.12 3.72
C ILE A 121 5.20 -5.44 3.50
N VAL A 122 5.77 -6.40 2.78
CA VAL A 122 5.11 -7.69 2.52
C VAL A 122 5.14 -8.54 3.78
N GLY A 123 6.28 -8.58 4.48
CA GLY A 123 6.39 -9.24 5.78
C GLY A 123 5.38 -8.70 6.80
N LYS A 124 5.29 -7.36 6.92
CA LYS A 124 4.28 -6.71 7.76
C LYS A 124 2.85 -7.03 7.32
N PHE A 125 2.57 -7.07 6.02
CA PHE A 125 1.24 -7.40 5.50
C PHE A 125 0.85 -8.85 5.81
N VAL A 126 1.76 -9.79 5.62
CA VAL A 126 1.54 -11.21 5.97
C VAL A 126 1.26 -11.34 7.46
N ARG A 127 2.04 -10.67 8.32
CA ARG A 127 1.81 -10.67 9.77
C ARG A 127 0.46 -10.05 10.15
N PHE A 128 0.03 -8.99 9.46
CA PHE A 128 -1.30 -8.41 9.66
C PHE A 128 -2.40 -9.43 9.33
N VAL A 129 -2.31 -10.11 8.17
CA VAL A 129 -3.29 -11.12 7.76
C VAL A 129 -3.32 -12.27 8.77
N GLU A 130 -2.17 -12.75 9.22
CA GLU A 130 -2.06 -13.79 10.25
C GLU A 130 -2.70 -13.35 11.58
N THR A 131 -2.45 -12.10 12.01
CA THR A 131 -2.97 -11.56 13.26
C THR A 131 -4.50 -11.44 13.23
N VAL A 132 -5.06 -10.96 12.12
CA VAL A 132 -6.51 -10.69 11.99
C VAL A 132 -7.29 -11.96 11.69
N TYR A 133 -6.78 -12.80 10.79
CA TYR A 133 -7.52 -13.93 10.24
C TYR A 133 -7.04 -15.29 10.76
N GLY A 134 -5.93 -15.34 11.50
CA GLY A 134 -5.38 -16.56 12.08
C GLY A 134 -4.37 -17.27 11.17
N GLN A 135 -3.45 -17.98 11.80
CA GLN A 135 -2.37 -18.69 11.12
C GLN A 135 -2.87 -19.85 10.25
N ASP A 136 -3.90 -20.57 10.68
CA ASP A 136 -4.39 -21.77 9.97
C ASP A 136 -4.94 -21.46 8.57
N THR A 137 -5.43 -20.24 8.34
CA THR A 137 -6.00 -19.79 7.06
C THR A 137 -5.08 -18.85 6.28
N LEU A 138 -3.84 -18.63 6.77
CA LEU A 138 -2.94 -17.61 6.22
C LEU A 138 -2.66 -17.83 4.72
N GLU A 139 -2.23 -19.02 4.33
CA GLU A 139 -1.85 -19.27 2.93
C GLU A 139 -3.05 -19.19 1.97
N GLU A 140 -4.23 -19.66 2.40
CA GLU A 140 -5.47 -19.54 1.62
C GLU A 140 -5.90 -18.07 1.48
N ASN A 141 -5.77 -17.29 2.55
CA ASN A 141 -6.06 -15.86 2.54
C ASN A 141 -5.09 -15.08 1.64
N LEU A 142 -3.79 -15.39 1.69
CA LEU A 142 -2.81 -14.78 0.80
C LEU A 142 -3.08 -15.14 -0.65
N GLN A 143 -3.44 -16.39 -0.94
CA GLN A 143 -3.83 -16.81 -2.29
C GLN A 143 -5.05 -16.04 -2.78
N PHE A 144 -6.10 -15.92 -1.96
CA PHE A 144 -7.31 -15.16 -2.31
C PHE A 144 -7.02 -13.68 -2.61
N ILE A 145 -6.15 -13.05 -1.82
CA ILE A 145 -5.70 -11.68 -2.05
C ILE A 145 -4.93 -11.58 -3.37
N ALA A 146 -4.00 -12.50 -3.63
CA ALA A 146 -3.21 -12.52 -4.85
C ALA A 146 -4.07 -12.74 -6.10
N ASP A 147 -5.07 -13.63 -6.05
CA ASP A 147 -6.00 -13.88 -7.15
C ASP A 147 -6.82 -12.63 -7.50
N ALA A 148 -7.24 -11.86 -6.47
CA ALA A 148 -7.96 -10.61 -6.65
C ALA A 148 -7.10 -9.46 -7.20
N LEU A 149 -5.82 -9.42 -6.84
CA LEU A 149 -4.86 -8.45 -7.39
C LEU A 149 -4.50 -8.77 -8.84
N GLY A 150 -4.41 -10.07 -9.16
CA GLY A 150 -3.91 -10.59 -10.42
C GLY A 150 -2.40 -10.49 -10.53
N GLY A 151 -1.78 -11.35 -11.35
CA GLY A 151 -0.33 -11.38 -11.52
C GLY A 151 0.19 -12.77 -11.85
N LYS A 152 1.50 -12.95 -11.74
CA LYS A 152 2.18 -14.25 -11.92
C LYS A 152 3.14 -14.48 -10.76
N GLY A 153 3.28 -15.74 -10.36
CA GLY A 153 4.14 -16.15 -9.25
C GLY A 153 3.33 -16.67 -8.07
N THR A 154 4.01 -16.83 -6.95
CA THR A 154 3.44 -17.14 -5.64
C THR A 154 2.59 -15.98 -5.11
N PRO A 155 1.68 -16.21 -4.13
CA PRO A 155 0.88 -15.14 -3.54
C PRO A 155 1.71 -13.96 -3.02
N ARG A 156 2.84 -14.25 -2.36
CA ARG A 156 3.74 -13.22 -1.84
C ARG A 156 4.40 -12.41 -2.94
N GLU A 157 4.80 -13.03 -4.05
CA GLU A 157 5.35 -12.31 -5.22
C GLU A 157 4.31 -11.40 -5.88
N VAL A 158 3.06 -11.85 -5.99
CA VAL A 158 1.95 -11.03 -6.52
C VAL A 158 1.69 -9.81 -5.63
N ILE A 159 1.62 -10.01 -4.30
CA ILE A 159 1.44 -8.93 -3.33
C ILE A 159 2.64 -7.96 -3.35
N ARG A 160 3.88 -8.47 -3.43
CA ARG A 160 5.09 -7.66 -3.56
C ARG A 160 5.05 -6.79 -4.81
N SER A 161 4.68 -7.38 -5.95
CA SER A 161 4.51 -6.65 -7.22
C SER A 161 3.48 -5.52 -7.10
N TYR A 162 2.36 -5.76 -6.39
CA TYR A 162 1.35 -4.73 -6.14
C TYR A 162 1.92 -3.54 -5.34
N PHE A 163 2.67 -3.81 -4.26
CA PHE A 163 3.29 -2.75 -3.47
C PHE A 163 4.34 -1.94 -4.25
N LEU A 164 5.16 -2.62 -5.06
CA LEU A 164 6.21 -1.98 -5.86
C LEU A 164 5.64 -1.07 -6.96
N ASN A 165 4.53 -1.47 -7.59
CA ASN A 165 4.11 -0.88 -8.87
C ASN A 165 2.80 -0.08 -8.80
N ASP A 166 1.83 -0.53 -7.99
CA ASP A 166 0.44 -0.10 -8.12
C ASP A 166 -0.09 0.60 -6.86
N PHE A 167 0.31 0.14 -5.67
CA PHE A 167 -0.22 0.61 -4.39
C PHE A 167 -0.16 2.13 -4.27
N TYR A 168 1.00 2.74 -4.55
CA TYR A 168 1.17 4.18 -4.39
C TYR A 168 0.32 4.99 -5.38
N ALA A 169 0.12 4.48 -6.59
CA ALA A 169 -0.72 5.12 -7.59
C ALA A 169 -2.20 5.10 -7.16
N ASP A 170 -2.66 3.98 -6.62
CA ASP A 170 -4.02 3.85 -6.09
C ASP A 170 -4.23 4.73 -4.85
N HIS A 171 -3.25 4.76 -3.94
CA HIS A 171 -3.25 5.65 -2.79
C HIS A 171 -3.34 7.13 -3.22
N CYS A 172 -2.53 7.57 -4.20
CA CYS A 172 -2.62 8.93 -4.73
C CYS A 172 -4.01 9.25 -5.32
N LYS A 173 -4.67 8.29 -5.98
CA LYS A 173 -6.03 8.49 -6.52
C LYS A 173 -7.06 8.65 -5.41
N ILE A 174 -7.03 7.78 -4.39
CA ILE A 174 -7.95 7.83 -3.24
C ILE A 174 -7.86 9.18 -2.53
N TYR A 175 -6.64 9.68 -2.35
CA TYR A 175 -6.37 10.96 -1.69
C TYR A 175 -6.36 12.16 -2.65
N GLN A 176 -6.91 12.04 -3.86
CA GLN A 176 -7.04 13.14 -4.81
C GLN A 176 -5.73 13.94 -5.03
N LYS A 177 -4.61 13.22 -5.23
CA LYS A 177 -3.26 13.78 -5.38
C LYS A 177 -2.73 14.53 -4.16
N ARG A 178 -3.19 14.16 -2.96
CA ARG A 178 -2.70 14.63 -1.66
C ARG A 178 -2.39 13.43 -0.74
N PRO A 179 -1.47 12.55 -1.15
CA PRO A 179 -1.21 11.30 -0.43
C PRO A 179 -0.69 11.57 0.99
N ILE A 180 -1.20 10.82 1.97
CA ILE A 180 -0.76 10.93 3.37
C ILE A 180 0.38 9.97 3.73
N TYR A 181 0.45 8.82 3.06
CA TYR A 181 1.66 8.01 2.98
C TYR A 181 2.53 8.57 1.86
N TRP A 182 3.78 8.89 2.15
CA TRP A 182 4.73 9.43 1.18
C TRP A 182 5.70 8.34 0.77
N LEU A 183 5.88 8.17 -0.53
CA LEU A 183 6.80 7.20 -1.09
C LEU A 183 8.14 7.87 -1.38
N PHE A 184 9.15 7.55 -0.57
CA PHE A 184 10.55 7.78 -0.88
C PHE A 184 10.96 6.79 -1.98
N ASP A 185 11.48 7.30 -3.09
CA ASP A 185 11.71 6.52 -4.30
C ASP A 185 13.01 6.96 -4.98
N SER A 186 13.99 6.07 -5.04
CA SER A 186 15.27 6.34 -5.71
C SER A 186 15.12 6.50 -7.21
N GLY A 187 14.11 5.87 -7.81
CA GLY A 187 13.88 5.92 -9.24
C GLY A 187 13.40 4.60 -9.85
N LYS A 188 13.65 4.47 -11.16
CA LYS A 188 13.06 3.42 -12.00
C LYS A 188 13.79 2.09 -11.90
N LYS A 189 14.96 2.07 -11.27
CA LYS A 189 15.71 0.83 -11.04
C LYS A 189 15.29 0.14 -9.76
N ASN A 190 14.46 0.78 -8.94
CA ASN A 190 14.08 0.30 -7.61
C ASN A 190 15.31 0.12 -6.72
N GLY A 191 16.30 1.03 -6.80
CA GLY A 191 17.46 0.98 -5.91
C GLY A 191 17.08 1.12 -4.43
N PHE A 192 16.04 1.90 -4.13
CA PHE A 192 15.45 2.06 -2.81
C PHE A 192 14.02 2.58 -2.91
N LYS A 193 13.11 2.00 -2.12
CA LYS A 193 11.77 2.52 -1.90
C LYS A 193 11.38 2.34 -0.44
N ALA A 194 10.73 3.34 0.14
CA ALA A 194 10.12 3.23 1.45
C ALA A 194 8.89 4.12 1.55
N LEU A 195 7.87 3.66 2.29
CA LEU A 195 6.74 4.49 2.66
C LEU A 195 6.95 5.06 4.06
N ILE A 196 6.51 6.30 4.24
CA ILE A 196 6.37 6.92 5.56
C ILE A 196 4.97 7.49 5.71
N TYR A 197 4.48 7.66 6.94
CA TYR A 197 3.22 8.36 7.20
C TYR A 197 3.46 9.80 7.65
N MET A 198 2.96 10.79 6.90
CA MET A 198 3.24 12.21 7.14
C MET A 198 2.86 12.70 8.54
N HIS A 199 1.81 12.12 9.15
CA HIS A 199 1.37 12.58 10.48
C HIS A 199 2.27 12.06 11.61
N ARG A 200 3.17 11.12 11.31
CA ARG A 200 4.23 10.62 12.19
C ARG A 200 5.60 11.15 11.78
N TYR A 201 5.66 12.11 10.86
CA TYR A 201 6.92 12.70 10.43
C TYR A 201 7.62 13.37 11.62
N GLN A 202 8.92 13.12 11.74
CA GLN A 202 9.81 13.80 12.67
C GLN A 202 11.00 14.33 11.87
N SER A 203 11.60 15.44 12.30
CA SER A 203 12.63 16.13 11.52
C SER A 203 13.89 15.28 11.29
N ASP A 204 14.13 14.31 12.17
CA ASP A 204 15.23 13.34 12.11
C ASP A 204 14.95 12.13 11.19
N LEU A 205 13.74 12.01 10.62
CA LEU A 205 13.31 10.86 9.80
C LEU A 205 14.29 10.55 8.66
N LEU A 206 14.78 11.59 7.96
CA LEU A 206 15.71 11.38 6.84
C LEU A 206 17.10 10.92 7.32
N ALA A 207 17.53 11.34 8.51
CA ALA A 207 18.78 10.87 9.10
C ALA A 207 18.68 9.37 9.43
N ARG A 208 17.58 8.94 10.06
CA ARG A 208 17.28 7.52 10.32
C ARG A 208 17.19 6.71 9.03
N MET A 209 16.39 7.18 8.06
CA MET A 209 16.26 6.54 6.75
C MET A 209 17.62 6.34 6.06
N ARG A 210 18.49 7.34 6.14
CA ARG A 210 19.83 7.27 5.56
C ARG A 210 20.68 6.18 6.21
N THR A 211 20.77 6.21 7.54
CA THR A 211 21.68 5.33 8.30
C THR A 211 21.17 3.90 8.36
N ASP A 212 19.89 3.71 8.66
CA ASP A 212 19.36 2.39 9.01
C ASP A 212 18.86 1.61 7.77
N TYR A 213 18.56 2.31 6.66
CA TYR A 213 17.99 1.68 5.46
C TYR A 213 18.82 1.92 4.20
N VAL A 214 19.18 3.16 3.87
CA VAL A 214 19.89 3.46 2.62
C VAL A 214 21.32 2.91 2.64
N HIS A 215 22.08 3.14 3.71
CA HIS A 215 23.44 2.59 3.85
C HIS A 215 23.43 1.06 3.92
N GLU A 216 22.49 0.49 4.67
CA GLU A 216 22.30 -0.96 4.77
C GLU A 216 22.03 -1.58 3.39
N GLN A 217 21.12 -0.98 2.60
CA GLN A 217 20.82 -1.45 1.25
C GLN A 217 22.01 -1.26 0.28
N GLN A 218 22.84 -0.22 0.45
CA GLN A 218 24.08 -0.06 -0.32
C GLN A 218 25.10 -1.17 -0.03
N GLU A 219 25.33 -1.49 1.24
CA GLU A 219 26.26 -2.57 1.63
C GLU A 219 25.73 -3.94 1.20
N ARG A 220 24.41 -4.14 1.24
CA ARG A 220 23.75 -5.31 0.67
C ARG A 220 24.06 -5.47 -0.81
N TYR A 221 23.84 -4.42 -1.61
CA TYR A 221 24.14 -4.47 -3.05
C TYR A 221 25.62 -4.71 -3.32
N ARG A 222 26.52 -4.10 -2.54
CA ARG A 222 27.96 -4.32 -2.67
C ARG A 222 28.32 -5.80 -2.44
N THR A 223 27.76 -6.40 -1.40
CA THR A 223 27.99 -7.81 -1.06
C THR A 223 27.44 -8.73 -2.14
N GLN A 224 26.21 -8.51 -2.60
CA GLN A 224 25.59 -9.29 -3.68
C GLN A 224 26.35 -9.14 -5.00
N LEU A 225 26.85 -7.95 -5.34
CA LEU A 225 27.67 -7.73 -6.54
C LEU A 225 29.00 -8.47 -6.49
N ALA A 226 29.65 -8.53 -5.32
CA ALA A 226 30.88 -9.32 -5.14
C ALA A 226 30.60 -10.81 -5.36
N HIS A 227 29.56 -11.36 -4.74
CA HIS A 227 29.16 -12.76 -4.93
C HIS A 227 28.79 -13.07 -6.39
N LEU A 228 28.07 -12.19 -7.08
CA LEU A 228 27.74 -12.36 -8.49
C LEU A 228 28.99 -12.31 -9.39
N SER A 229 29.97 -11.47 -9.05
CA SER A 229 31.26 -11.42 -9.76
C SER A 229 32.00 -12.75 -9.64
N ASP A 230 32.11 -13.30 -8.43
CA ASP A 230 32.78 -14.59 -8.19
C ASP A 230 32.06 -15.74 -8.91
N ALA A 231 30.73 -15.77 -8.86
CA ALA A 231 29.92 -16.77 -9.55
C ALA A 231 30.10 -16.68 -11.08
N LEU A 232 30.25 -15.49 -11.64
CA LEU A 232 30.47 -15.27 -13.07
C LEU A 232 31.82 -15.78 -13.57
N GLU A 233 32.85 -15.81 -12.73
CA GLU A 233 34.15 -16.37 -13.09
C GLU A 233 34.06 -17.88 -13.34
N GLN A 234 33.23 -18.58 -12.55
CA GLN A 234 33.06 -20.02 -12.64
C GLN A 234 31.94 -20.45 -13.62
N ALA A 235 31.01 -19.55 -13.93
CA ALA A 235 29.87 -19.85 -14.78
C ALA A 235 30.22 -19.91 -16.28
N SER A 236 29.54 -20.80 -17.00
CA SER A 236 29.65 -20.96 -18.45
C SER A 236 28.28 -21.06 -19.13
N GLY A 237 28.25 -20.89 -20.45
CA GLY A 237 27.02 -21.05 -21.25
C GLY A 237 25.85 -20.17 -20.81
N SER A 238 24.67 -20.76 -20.68
CA SER A 238 23.41 -20.06 -20.38
C SER A 238 23.35 -19.51 -18.96
N GLU A 239 24.02 -20.14 -18.00
CA GLU A 239 24.11 -19.68 -16.61
C GLU A 239 24.88 -18.35 -16.52
N ARG A 240 26.02 -18.25 -17.22
CA ARG A 240 26.81 -17.01 -17.29
C ARG A 240 25.98 -15.84 -17.83
N VAL A 241 25.12 -16.08 -18.83
CA VAL A 241 24.24 -15.04 -19.39
C VAL A 241 23.21 -14.57 -18.37
N LYS A 242 22.62 -15.49 -17.59
CA LYS A 242 21.65 -15.15 -16.53
C LYS A 242 22.30 -14.33 -15.43
N LEU A 243 23.44 -14.79 -14.91
CA LEU A 243 24.20 -14.10 -13.86
C LEU A 243 24.67 -12.72 -14.33
N ALA A 244 25.11 -12.58 -15.58
CA ALA A 244 25.54 -11.28 -16.12
C ALA A 244 24.37 -10.29 -16.22
N LYS A 245 23.16 -10.77 -16.53
CA LYS A 245 21.95 -9.94 -16.51
C LYS A 245 21.62 -9.47 -15.10
N GLN A 246 21.65 -10.38 -14.12
CA GLN A 246 21.42 -10.05 -12.71
C GLN A 246 22.46 -9.06 -12.18
N GLN A 247 23.74 -9.28 -12.47
CA GLN A 247 24.81 -8.36 -12.09
C GLN A 247 24.57 -6.96 -12.67
N LYS A 248 24.19 -6.86 -13.94
CA LYS A 248 23.90 -5.57 -14.58
C LYS A 248 22.73 -4.85 -13.91
N GLU A 249 21.63 -5.56 -13.64
CA GLU A 249 20.45 -5.01 -12.97
C GLU A 249 20.82 -4.47 -11.57
N LEU A 250 21.58 -5.25 -10.82
CA LEU A 250 22.05 -4.87 -9.49
C LEU A 250 23.04 -3.69 -9.51
N GLN A 251 23.90 -3.61 -10.53
CA GLN A 251 24.78 -2.45 -10.74
C GLN A 251 23.99 -1.17 -11.02
N GLU A 252 22.92 -1.26 -11.80
CA GLU A 252 22.04 -0.13 -12.08
C GLU A 252 21.29 0.33 -10.81
N GLN A 253 20.84 -0.62 -9.98
CA GLN A 253 20.26 -0.35 -8.66
C GLN A 253 21.26 0.31 -7.71
N ALA A 254 22.46 -0.27 -7.57
CA ALA A 254 23.53 0.24 -6.71
C ALA A 254 23.94 1.68 -7.09
N LEU A 255 24.06 1.96 -8.38
CA LEU A 255 24.37 3.31 -8.87
C LEU A 255 23.22 4.30 -8.63
N GLU A 256 21.96 3.85 -8.74
CA GLU A 256 20.78 4.68 -8.47
C GLU A 256 20.72 5.06 -6.98
N ILE A 257 20.84 4.09 -6.07
CA ILE A 257 20.80 4.34 -4.63
C ILE A 257 22.02 5.17 -4.16
N GLN A 258 23.20 5.02 -4.78
CA GLN A 258 24.36 5.86 -4.48
C GLN A 258 24.06 7.34 -4.72
N LYS A 259 23.48 7.68 -5.86
CA LYS A 259 23.08 9.07 -6.19
C LYS A 259 21.91 9.56 -5.34
N TYR A 260 21.03 8.64 -4.95
CA TYR A 260 19.91 8.96 -4.09
C TYR A 260 20.35 9.30 -2.66
N GLU A 261 21.35 8.59 -2.13
CA GLU A 261 21.92 8.84 -0.80
C GLU A 261 22.46 10.26 -0.68
N GLU A 262 23.12 10.81 -1.71
CA GLU A 262 23.63 12.18 -1.71
C GLU A 262 22.50 13.21 -1.50
N LYS A 263 21.32 12.97 -2.10
CA LYS A 263 20.14 13.83 -1.92
C LYS A 263 19.53 13.68 -0.53
N ILE A 264 19.42 12.45 -0.05
CA ILE A 264 18.92 12.16 1.30
C ILE A 264 19.84 12.80 2.34
N HIS A 265 21.15 12.69 2.18
CA HIS A 265 22.15 13.32 3.04
C HIS A 265 21.95 14.84 3.11
N HIS A 266 21.87 15.50 1.96
CA HIS A 266 21.69 16.95 1.91
C HIS A 266 20.38 17.42 2.58
N LEU A 267 19.30 16.63 2.46
CA LEU A 267 18.03 16.94 3.13
C LEU A 267 18.04 16.57 4.62
N ALA A 268 18.74 15.51 5.01
CA ALA A 268 18.93 15.13 6.41
C ALA A 268 19.67 16.23 7.19
N ASP A 269 20.71 16.82 6.60
CA ASP A 269 21.47 17.93 7.21
C ASP A 269 20.61 19.19 7.43
N GLN A 270 19.57 19.38 6.62
CA GLN A 270 18.64 20.50 6.78
C GLN A 270 17.67 20.28 7.95
N ASN A 271 17.48 19.04 8.41
CA ASN A 271 16.60 18.68 9.53
C ASN A 271 15.22 19.37 9.44
N ILE A 272 14.63 19.31 8.25
CA ILE A 272 13.39 20.03 7.91
C ILE A 272 12.27 19.54 8.82
N SER A 273 11.57 20.48 9.46
CA SER A 273 10.31 20.19 10.16
C SER A 273 9.14 20.53 9.24
N ILE A 274 8.02 19.82 9.38
CA ILE A 274 6.78 20.11 8.64
C ILE A 274 5.70 20.59 9.59
N ASP A 275 4.82 21.46 9.10
CA ASP A 275 3.57 21.82 9.77
C ASP A 275 2.40 21.16 9.02
N LEU A 276 1.59 20.36 9.71
CA LEU A 276 0.46 19.67 9.10
C LEU A 276 -0.59 20.67 8.56
N ASP A 277 -0.67 21.88 9.12
CA ASP A 277 -1.62 22.92 8.70
C ASP A 277 -1.25 23.60 7.37
N ASP A 278 0.02 23.55 6.95
CA ASP A 278 0.45 23.99 5.61
C ASP A 278 -0.12 23.10 4.49
N GLY A 279 -0.60 21.92 4.87
CA GLY A 279 -1.27 20.97 4.01
C GLY A 279 -0.31 20.16 3.15
N VAL A 280 -0.81 19.00 2.68
CA VAL A 280 -0.01 17.96 2.03
C VAL A 280 0.84 18.49 0.87
N LYS A 281 0.28 19.35 0.01
CA LYS A 281 0.99 19.81 -1.20
C LYS A 281 2.23 20.63 -0.87
N HIS A 282 2.14 21.50 0.14
CA HIS A 282 3.27 22.33 0.55
C HIS A 282 4.37 21.46 1.13
N ASN A 283 4.02 20.63 2.12
CA ASN A 283 4.99 19.77 2.79
C ASN A 283 5.65 18.74 1.86
N TYR A 284 4.90 18.19 0.90
CA TYR A 284 5.44 17.24 -0.08
C TYR A 284 6.50 17.89 -0.98
N GLU A 285 6.33 19.17 -1.33
CA GLU A 285 7.27 19.89 -2.20
C GLU A 285 8.64 20.11 -1.52
N LEU A 286 8.68 20.17 -0.19
CA LEU A 286 9.95 20.27 0.57
C LEU A 286 10.88 19.07 0.33
N PHE A 287 10.33 17.93 -0.12
CA PHE A 287 11.06 16.69 -0.34
C PHE A 287 10.95 16.20 -1.80
N SER A 288 10.63 17.09 -2.75
CA SER A 288 10.34 16.71 -4.14
C SER A 288 11.50 16.03 -4.88
N ASP A 289 12.74 16.22 -4.41
CA ASP A 289 13.94 15.57 -4.95
C ASP A 289 14.09 14.08 -4.59
N VAL A 290 13.41 13.63 -3.54
CA VAL A 290 13.53 12.29 -2.96
C VAL A 290 12.21 11.52 -2.90
N LEU A 291 11.07 12.21 -2.99
CA LEU A 291 9.75 11.61 -3.06
C LEU A 291 9.34 11.27 -4.50
N ALA A 292 8.54 10.21 -4.65
CA ALA A 292 7.91 9.84 -5.91
C ALA A 292 7.05 10.99 -6.44
N LYS A 293 6.94 11.15 -7.76
CA LYS A 293 6.09 12.21 -8.33
C LYS A 293 4.61 11.83 -8.22
N VAL A 294 3.82 12.70 -7.60
CA VAL A 294 2.36 12.59 -7.61
C VAL A 294 1.84 13.04 -8.98
N LYS A 295 1.25 12.12 -9.75
CA LYS A 295 0.75 12.39 -11.10
C LYS A 295 -0.73 12.76 -11.13
#